data_AF-A0A534AQH5-F1
#
_entry.id   AF-A0A534AQH5-F1
#
_cell.length_a   1.000
_cell.length_b   1.000
_cell.length_c   1.000
_cell.angle_alpha   90.00
_cell.angle_beta   90.00
_cell.angle_gamma   90.00
#
_symmetry.space_group_name_H-M   'P 1'
#
loop_
_entity.id
_entity.type
_entity.pdbx_description
1 polymer ?
#
loop_
_entity_poly.entity_id
_entity_poly.type
_entity_poly.pdbx_seq_one_letter_code
_entity_poly.pdbx_strand_id
1 'polypeptide(L)'
;MKPNAYEVGRAYVVVYNWGRTAVVTADLGGVLRAGDRYEIRSVQDLFGPPVSSGTYAGGVIELPMVSRPPPIPVGMSSSQAPPTGPTFDVFVVSRVGR
;
A
#
# COMPACT_ATOMS: atom_id res chain seq x y z
N MET A 1 7.56 6.00 -6.19
CA MET A 1 6.80 4.77 -6.55
C MET A 1 7.58 3.96 -7.58
N LYS A 2 7.34 2.65 -7.65
CA LYS A 2 7.94 1.75 -8.66
C LYS A 2 6.84 0.88 -9.29
N PRO A 3 6.37 1.22 -10.51
CA PRO A 3 5.46 0.38 -11.27
C PRO A 3 6.06 -1.01 -11.57
N ASN A 4 5.20 -2.02 -11.68
CA ASN A 4 5.60 -3.35 -12.09
C ASN A 4 5.64 -3.45 -13.62
N ALA A 5 6.78 -3.87 -14.19
CA ALA A 5 6.96 -4.03 -15.63
C ALA A 5 6.18 -5.23 -16.22
N TYR A 6 5.78 -6.18 -15.37
CA TYR A 6 5.15 -7.43 -15.80
C TYR A 6 3.65 -7.51 -15.45
N GLU A 7 3.15 -6.58 -14.64
CA GLU A 7 1.77 -6.58 -14.17
C GLU A 7 1.22 -5.15 -14.22
N VAL A 8 0.55 -4.84 -15.31
CA VAL A 8 -0.09 -3.53 -15.52
C VAL A 8 -1.12 -3.28 -14.42
N GLY A 9 -1.10 -2.08 -13.84
CA GLY A 9 -1.96 -1.73 -12.71
C GLY A 9 -1.39 -2.11 -11.34
N ARG A 10 -0.15 -2.63 -11.27
CA ARG A 10 0.53 -2.92 -10.01
C ARG A 10 1.76 -2.03 -9.79
N ALA A 11 1.95 -1.57 -8.56
CA ALA A 11 3.14 -0.81 -8.16
C ALA A 11 3.48 -0.97 -6.68
N TYR A 12 4.73 -0.68 -6.34
CA TYR A 12 5.15 -0.44 -4.96
C TYR A 12 5.27 1.06 -4.68
N VAL A 13 4.72 1.51 -3.56
CA VAL A 13 4.91 2.86 -3.02
C VAL A 13 5.67 2.74 -1.72
N VAL A 14 6.90 3.25 -1.68
CA VAL A 14 7.75 3.26 -0.49
C VAL A 14 7.63 4.63 0.16
N VAL A 15 7.29 4.67 1.44
CA VAL A 15 7.10 5.90 2.19
C VAL A 15 8.09 5.94 3.35
N TYR A 16 8.91 7.00 3.39
CA TYR A 16 9.70 7.40 4.54
C TYR A 16 9.00 8.59 5.21
N ASN A 17 8.36 8.37 6.36
CA ASN A 17 7.54 9.35 7.06
C ASN A 17 8.20 9.77 8.39
N TRP A 18 9.33 10.46 8.28
CA TRP A 18 10.07 10.95 9.45
C TRP A 18 9.27 11.94 10.30
N GLY A 19 8.34 12.70 9.67
CA GLY A 19 7.42 13.60 10.34
C GLY A 19 6.30 12.89 11.12
N ARG A 20 6.16 11.57 10.98
CA ARG A 20 5.13 10.74 11.62
C ARG A 20 3.71 11.26 11.37
N THR A 21 3.44 11.79 10.18
CA THR A 21 2.09 12.24 9.82
C THR A 21 1.13 11.05 9.74
N ALA A 22 -0.13 11.25 10.11
CA ALA A 22 -1.13 10.18 10.09
C ALA A 22 -1.51 9.74 8.67
N VAL A 23 -1.39 10.66 7.71
CA VAL A 23 -1.70 10.46 6.30
C VAL A 23 -0.55 11.03 5.46
N VAL A 24 -0.24 10.35 4.36
CA VAL A 24 0.64 10.85 3.30
C VAL A 24 -0.09 10.75 1.96
N THR A 25 0.32 11.51 0.96
CA THR A 25 -0.28 11.45 -0.38
C THR A 25 0.68 10.83 -1.39
N ALA A 26 0.17 10.04 -2.32
CA ALA A 26 0.93 9.49 -3.44
C ALA A 26 0.19 9.70 -4.77
N ASP A 27 0.91 10.13 -5.80
CA ASP A 27 0.42 10.17 -7.17
C ASP A 27 0.58 8.80 -7.84
N LEU A 28 -0.51 8.25 -8.38
CA LEU A 28 -0.57 6.95 -9.04
C LEU A 28 -0.88 7.04 -10.54
N GLY A 29 -0.79 8.23 -11.15
CA GLY A 29 -1.15 8.51 -12.55
C GLY A 29 -0.35 7.74 -13.61
N GLY A 30 0.75 7.08 -13.25
CA GLY A 30 1.49 6.15 -14.12
C GLY A 30 1.14 4.67 -13.96
N VAL A 31 0.26 4.33 -13.01
CA VAL A 31 -0.07 2.95 -12.64
C VAL A 31 -1.56 2.68 -12.82
N LEU A 32 -2.40 3.62 -12.39
CA LEU A 32 -3.85 3.56 -12.47
C LEU A 32 -4.36 4.63 -13.43
N ARG A 33 -5.47 4.34 -14.11
CA ARG A 33 -6.23 5.29 -14.93
C ARG A 33 -7.51 5.68 -14.22
N ALA A 34 -8.00 6.89 -14.48
CA ALA A 34 -9.29 7.31 -13.94
C ALA A 34 -10.39 6.30 -14.35
N GLY A 35 -11.18 5.85 -13.39
CA GLY A 35 -12.16 4.77 -13.55
C GLY A 35 -11.67 3.37 -13.13
N ASP A 36 -10.35 3.16 -12.98
CA ASP A 36 -9.82 1.88 -12.49
C ASP A 36 -10.25 1.66 -11.03
N ARG A 37 -10.76 0.46 -10.72
CA ARG A 37 -10.90 0.02 -9.33
C ARG A 37 -9.55 -0.43 -8.80
N TYR A 38 -9.25 -0.08 -7.56
CA TYR A 38 -7.95 -0.36 -6.97
C TYR A 38 -8.06 -0.78 -5.50
N GLU A 39 -7.02 -1.46 -5.06
CA GLU A 39 -6.73 -1.75 -3.66
C GLU A 39 -5.28 -1.41 -3.37
N ILE A 40 -5.05 -0.83 -2.19
CA ILE A 40 -3.73 -0.54 -1.65
C ILE A 40 -3.59 -1.26 -0.33
N ARG A 41 -2.57 -2.11 -0.21
CA ARG A 41 -2.27 -2.87 1.02
C ARG A 41 -0.87 -2.53 1.52
N SER A 42 -0.70 -2.45 2.83
CA SER A 42 0.64 -2.41 3.41
C SER A 42 1.30 -3.79 3.26
N VAL A 43 2.61 -3.83 3.00
CA VAL A 43 3.36 -5.10 3.02
C VAL A 43 3.42 -5.72 4.42
N GLN A 44 3.25 -4.91 5.47
CA GLN A 44 3.11 -5.39 6.84
C GLN A 44 1.78 -6.09 7.09
N ASP A 45 0.80 -5.98 6.18
CA ASP A 45 -0.51 -6.60 6.32
C ASP A 45 -1.05 -7.00 4.94
N LEU A 46 -0.22 -7.69 4.15
CA LEU A 46 -0.49 -7.95 2.73
C LEU A 46 -1.73 -8.83 2.50
N PHE A 47 -2.10 -9.64 3.49
CA PHE A 47 -3.23 -10.55 3.45
C PHE A 47 -4.45 -10.04 4.22
N GLY A 48 -4.34 -8.87 4.86
CA GLY A 48 -5.41 -8.23 5.61
C GLY A 48 -6.23 -7.25 4.76
N PRO A 49 -7.05 -6.41 5.44
CA PRO A 49 -7.89 -5.44 4.78
C PRO A 49 -7.06 -4.34 4.09
N PRO A 50 -7.48 -3.84 2.92
CA PRO A 50 -6.80 -2.75 2.25
C PRO A 50 -6.75 -1.50 3.13
N VAL A 51 -5.63 -0.79 3.03
CA VAL A 51 -5.41 0.53 3.62
C VAL A 51 -6.27 1.58 2.93
N SER A 52 -6.44 1.43 1.62
CA SER A 52 -7.33 2.25 0.80
C SER A 52 -7.82 1.42 -0.39
N SER A 53 -9.07 1.60 -0.76
CA SER A 53 -9.67 0.97 -1.94
C SER A 53 -10.79 1.84 -2.50
N GLY A 54 -11.11 1.65 -3.78
CA GLY A 54 -12.17 2.38 -4.43
C GLY A 54 -11.98 2.48 -5.94
N THR A 55 -12.63 3.46 -6.55
CA THR A 55 -12.39 3.82 -7.95
C THR A 55 -11.46 5.03 -8.01
N TYR A 56 -10.37 4.90 -8.75
CA TYR A 56 -9.40 5.97 -8.90
C TYR A 56 -10.01 7.09 -9.75
N ALA A 57 -10.09 8.30 -9.20
CA ALA A 57 -10.62 9.47 -9.90
C ALA A 57 -9.55 10.23 -10.72
N GLY A 58 -8.29 9.78 -10.66
CA GLY A 58 -7.14 10.58 -11.08
C GLY A 58 -6.56 11.42 -9.93
N GLY A 59 -5.31 11.87 -10.08
CA GLY A 59 -4.63 12.70 -9.09
C GLY A 59 -3.95 11.92 -7.96
N VAL A 60 -3.95 12.48 -6.76
CA VAL A 60 -3.28 11.87 -5.60
C VAL A 60 -4.24 11.02 -4.77
N ILE A 61 -3.73 9.94 -4.18
CA ILE A 61 -4.45 9.13 -3.20
C ILE A 61 -3.83 9.35 -1.82
N GLU A 62 -4.71 9.47 -0.83
CA GLU A 62 -4.34 9.49 0.59
C GLU A 62 -4.03 8.08 1.09
N LEU A 63 -2.90 7.96 1.78
CA LEU A 63 -2.38 6.74 2.36
C LEU A 63 -2.29 6.91 3.88
N PRO A 64 -3.24 6.33 4.64
CA PRO A 64 -3.13 6.24 6.08
C PRO A 64 -1.87 5.49 6.52
N MET A 65 -1.03 6.12 7.34
CA MET A 65 0.21 5.55 7.91
C MET A 65 -0.06 4.85 9.25
N VAL A 66 -1.03 3.92 9.25
CA VAL A 66 -1.41 3.17 10.46
C VAL A 66 -0.42 2.04 10.71
N SER A 67 0.08 1.92 11.94
CA SER A 67 0.93 0.79 12.33
C SER A 67 0.14 -0.53 12.27
N ARG A 68 0.70 -1.53 11.60
CA ARG A 68 0.10 -2.86 11.42
C ARG A 68 1.07 -3.95 11.88
N PRO A 69 0.59 -5.08 12.43
CA PRO A 69 1.45 -6.19 12.78
C PRO A 69 1.88 -6.94 11.51
N PRO A 70 3.18 -7.26 11.33
CA PRO A 70 3.65 -8.07 10.21
C PRO A 70 2.93 -9.42 10.08
N PRO A 71 2.78 -9.96 8.86
CA PRO A 71 2.17 -11.27 8.68
C PRO A 71 3.00 -12.35 9.40
N ILE A 72 2.30 -13.35 9.93
CA ILE A 72 2.92 -14.50 10.62
C ILE A 72 3.52 -15.44 9.56
N PRO A 73 4.84 -15.73 9.61
CA PRO A 73 5.45 -16.69 8.71
C PRO A 73 4.84 -18.08 8.87
N VAL A 74 4.71 -18.82 7.76
CA VAL A 74 4.23 -20.20 7.79
C VAL A 74 5.12 -21.05 8.71
N GLY A 75 4.51 -21.78 9.63
CA GLY A 75 5.22 -22.60 10.63
C GLY A 75 5.57 -21.86 11.93
N MET A 76 5.21 -20.58 12.06
CA MET A 76 5.36 -19.81 13.31
C MET A 76 4.01 -19.50 13.95
N SER A 77 4.01 -19.27 15.27
CA SER A 77 2.84 -18.83 16.03
C SER A 77 2.69 -17.30 16.08
N SER A 78 3.76 -16.56 15.78
CA SER A 78 3.77 -15.09 15.74
C SER A 78 4.87 -14.58 14.80
N SER A 79 4.76 -13.32 14.37
CA SER A 79 5.82 -12.65 13.62
C SER A 79 6.77 -11.93 14.59
N GLN A 80 8.07 -12.17 14.45
CA GLN A 80 9.10 -11.47 15.24
C GLN A 80 9.49 -10.12 14.65
N ALA A 81 9.06 -9.81 13.42
CA ALA A 81 9.34 -8.53 12.80
C ALA A 81 8.61 -7.40 13.54
N PRO A 82 9.25 -6.24 13.76
CA PRO A 82 8.59 -5.11 14.38
C PRO A 82 7.64 -4.40 13.40
N PRO A 83 6.54 -3.82 13.90
CA PRO A 83 5.77 -2.84 13.15
C PRO A 83 6.63 -1.64 12.71
N THR A 84 6.50 -1.18 11.48
CA THR A 84 7.30 -0.03 10.97
C THR A 84 6.55 1.30 10.93
N GLY A 85 5.22 1.27 11.03
CA GLY A 85 4.38 2.45 11.03
C GLY A 85 4.45 3.24 12.35
N PRO A 86 4.19 4.57 12.34
CA PRO A 86 3.89 5.38 11.16
C PRO A 86 5.15 5.85 10.43
N THR A 87 6.36 5.52 10.90
CA THR A 87 7.63 6.08 10.39
C THR A 87 8.03 5.57 9.01
N PHE A 88 7.67 4.33 8.69
CA PHE A 88 7.98 3.70 7.40
C PHE A 88 6.88 2.72 7.03
N ASP A 89 6.49 2.73 5.75
CA ASP A 89 5.60 1.70 5.20
C ASP A 89 5.89 1.52 3.71
N VAL A 90 5.60 0.32 3.22
CA VAL A 90 5.59 0.02 1.80
C VAL A 90 4.19 -0.46 1.44
N PHE A 91 3.60 0.19 0.45
CA PHE A 91 2.29 -0.17 -0.05
C PHE A 91 2.39 -0.89 -1.39
N VAL A 92 1.59 -1.94 -1.54
CA VAL A 92 1.31 -2.60 -2.81
C VAL A 92 0.02 -2.02 -3.35
N VAL A 93 0.11 -1.35 -4.48
CA VAL A 93 -1.04 -0.90 -5.27
C VAL A 93 -1.37 -2.00 -6.26
N SER A 94 -2.64 -2.37 -6.35
CA SER A 94 -3.14 -3.31 -7.34
C SER A 94 -4.46 -2.81 -7.93
N ARG A 95 -4.56 -2.81 -9.26
CA ARG A 95 -5.85 -2.70 -9.94
C ARG A 95 -6.66 -3.97 -9.73
N VAL A 96 -7.94 -3.83 -9.36
CA VAL A 96 -8.87 -4.94 -9.13
C VAL A 96 -10.05 -4.86 -10.08
N GLY A 97 -10.40 -5.99 -10.71
CA GLY A 97 -11.44 -6.06 -11.74
C GLY A 97 -10.92 -5.72 -13.14
N ARG A 98 -11.51 -6.35 -14.15
CA ARG A 98 -11.38 -5.96 -15.56
C ARG A 98 -12.47 -4.97 -15.92
#